data_AF-A0A4P8GTK5-F1
#
_entry.id   AF-A0A4P8GTK5-F1
#
_cell.length_a   1.000
_cell.length_b   1.000
_cell.length_c   1.000
_cell.angle_alpha   90.00
_cell.angle_beta   90.00
_cell.angle_gamma   90.00
#
_symmetry.space_group_name_H-M   'P 1'
#
loop_
_entity.id
_entity.type
_entity.pdbx_description
1 polymer ?
#
loop_
_entity_poly.entity_id
_entity_poly.type
_entity_poly.pdbx_seq_one_letter_code
_entity_poly.pdbx_strand_id
1 'polypeptide(L)'
;MARSVPLTPLGISALSLLVEEPMHPYEMYQLLMARHEDRLVKVRPGTLYHAVGRLEERGLVETAGTDREGNRPERTTYRITPAGREALTARLQDMLAEPINEYPTFPLAVAEAYNLPAAVVLDLLDRRLELLQEQLQFLETGEAAVRQKDVERKYWIDLQYQQAMLKTEMGWIRGLQDQLRSGEIPW
;
A
#
# COMPACT_ATOMS: atom_id res chain seq x y z
N MET A 1 9.57 29.04 -6.70
CA MET A 1 8.51 28.24 -7.35
C MET A 1 7.71 27.57 -6.25
N ALA A 2 6.38 27.70 -6.26
CA ALA A 2 5.53 27.04 -5.27
C ALA A 2 5.75 25.52 -5.40
N ARG A 3 6.16 24.85 -4.31
CA ARG A 3 6.24 23.38 -4.29
C ARG A 3 4.85 22.84 -4.60
N SER A 4 4.69 22.18 -5.74
CA SER A 4 3.43 21.50 -6.06
C SER A 4 3.13 20.49 -4.96
N VAL A 5 1.89 20.43 -4.49
CA VAL A 5 1.47 19.44 -3.49
C VAL A 5 1.80 18.03 -4.01
N PRO A 6 2.55 17.20 -3.27
CA PRO A 6 2.92 15.87 -3.73
C PRO A 6 1.68 15.02 -4.02
N LEU A 7 1.81 14.07 -4.95
CA LEU A 7 0.74 13.12 -5.23
C LEU A 7 0.42 12.33 -3.95
N THR A 8 -0.88 12.18 -3.66
CA THR A 8 -1.31 11.28 -2.59
C THR A 8 -1.07 9.83 -3.01
N PRO A 9 -0.94 8.87 -2.06
CA PRO A 9 -0.79 7.46 -2.40
C PRO A 9 -1.89 6.95 -3.36
N LEU A 10 -3.14 7.34 -3.12
CA LEU A 10 -4.25 6.97 -4.02
C LEU A 10 -4.17 7.65 -5.39
N GLY A 11 -3.62 8.85 -5.47
CA GLY A 11 -3.33 9.51 -6.75
C GLY A 11 -2.23 8.81 -7.54
N ILE A 12 -1.20 8.28 -6.85
CA ILE A 12 -0.16 7.46 -7.46
C ILE A 12 -0.76 6.17 -8.03
N SER A 13 -1.57 5.45 -7.26
CA SER A 13 -2.27 4.24 -7.73
C SER A 13 -3.17 4.53 -8.94
N ALA A 14 -3.96 5.61 -8.89
CA ALA A 14 -4.83 6.00 -10.00
C ALA A 14 -4.04 6.34 -11.28
N LEU A 15 -2.97 7.14 -11.17
CA LEU A 15 -2.11 7.45 -12.32
C LEU A 15 -1.41 6.20 -12.85
N SER A 16 -1.00 5.27 -11.99
CA SER A 16 -0.35 4.01 -12.38
C SER A 16 -1.29 3.12 -13.21
N LEU A 17 -2.57 3.02 -12.82
CA LEU A 17 -3.57 2.33 -13.64
C LEU A 17 -3.81 3.03 -14.98
N LEU A 18 -3.87 4.37 -14.97
CA LEU A 18 -4.03 5.17 -16.20
C LEU A 18 -2.81 5.14 -17.14
N VAL A 19 -1.65 4.70 -16.65
CA VAL A 19 -0.50 4.39 -17.50
C VAL A 19 -0.75 3.14 -18.33
N GLU A 20 -1.47 2.15 -17.77
CA GLU A 20 -1.84 0.90 -18.46
C GLU A 20 -2.89 1.16 -19.55
N GLU A 21 -4.02 1.79 -19.19
CA GLU A 21 -5.09 2.15 -20.13
C GLU A 21 -6.03 3.23 -19.57
N PRO A 22 -6.79 3.95 -20.43
CA PRO A 22 -7.86 4.84 -19.97
C PRO A 22 -8.94 4.08 -19.20
N MET A 23 -9.37 4.61 -18.05
CA MET A 23 -10.34 3.94 -17.17
C MET A 23 -11.30 4.93 -16.54
N HIS A 24 -12.50 4.43 -16.20
CA HIS A 24 -13.42 5.12 -15.29
C HIS A 24 -13.04 4.83 -13.82
N PRO A 25 -13.25 5.75 -12.86
CA PRO A 25 -12.84 5.55 -11.46
C PRO A 25 -13.42 4.30 -10.79
N TYR A 26 -14.62 3.85 -11.19
CA TYR A 26 -15.17 2.58 -10.73
C TYR A 26 -14.37 1.36 -11.21
N GLU A 27 -13.86 1.37 -12.44
CA GLU A 27 -13.02 0.28 -12.96
C GLU A 27 -11.69 0.25 -12.23
N MET A 28 -11.10 1.43 -12.00
CA MET A 28 -9.91 1.56 -11.16
C MET A 28 -10.16 0.94 -9.78
N TYR A 29 -11.28 1.29 -9.12
CA TYR A 29 -11.63 0.70 -7.83
C TYR A 29 -11.70 -0.83 -7.89
N GLN A 30 -12.45 -1.38 -8.85
CA GLN A 30 -12.58 -2.83 -9.03
C GLN A 30 -11.23 -3.51 -9.24
N LEU A 31 -10.37 -2.92 -10.06
CA LEU A 31 -9.05 -3.46 -10.37
C LEU A 31 -8.11 -3.39 -9.18
N LEU A 32 -8.09 -2.28 -8.42
CA LEU A 32 -7.32 -2.15 -7.18
C LEU A 32 -7.72 -3.24 -6.18
N MET A 33 -9.02 -3.51 -6.02
CA MET A 33 -9.49 -4.55 -5.09
C MET A 33 -9.19 -5.95 -5.61
N ALA A 34 -9.33 -6.20 -6.91
CA ALA A 34 -8.99 -7.48 -7.52
C ALA A 34 -7.49 -7.81 -7.43
N ARG A 35 -6.63 -6.78 -7.41
CA ARG A 35 -5.17 -6.90 -7.24
C ARG A 35 -4.74 -6.85 -5.77
N HIS A 36 -5.68 -6.76 -4.83
CA HIS A 36 -5.41 -6.57 -3.40
C HIS A 36 -4.48 -5.39 -3.11
N GLU A 37 -4.58 -4.30 -3.87
CA GLU A 37 -3.77 -3.08 -3.66
C GLU A 37 -4.22 -2.28 -2.44
N ASP A 38 -5.36 -2.63 -1.83
CA ASP A 38 -5.78 -2.12 -0.52
C ASP A 38 -4.80 -2.46 0.61
N ARG A 39 -3.90 -3.42 0.39
CA ARG A 39 -2.76 -3.70 1.29
C ARG A 39 -1.68 -2.59 1.27
N LEU A 40 -1.60 -1.82 0.19
CA LEU A 40 -0.60 -0.77 -0.01
C LEU A 40 -1.18 0.62 0.24
N VAL A 41 -2.41 0.84 -0.22
CA VAL A 41 -3.08 2.14 -0.18
C VAL A 41 -4.51 1.96 0.27
N LYS A 42 -4.96 2.74 1.24
CA LYS A 42 -6.35 2.75 1.65
C LYS A 42 -7.26 3.22 0.52
N VAL A 43 -8.04 2.31 -0.06
CA VAL A 43 -8.98 2.60 -1.15
C VAL A 43 -10.39 2.66 -0.61
N ARG A 44 -11.10 3.76 -0.90
CA ARG A 44 -12.57 3.84 -0.78
C ARG A 44 -13.11 4.44 -2.08
N PRO A 45 -14.31 4.03 -2.56
CA PRO A 45 -14.86 4.56 -3.80
C PRO A 45 -14.89 6.09 -3.82
N GLY A 46 -15.56 6.71 -2.84
CA GLY A 46 -15.67 8.17 -2.78
C GLY A 46 -14.31 8.89 -2.76
N THR A 47 -13.33 8.38 -2.01
CA THR A 47 -11.99 8.99 -1.98
C THR A 47 -11.23 8.83 -3.30
N LEU A 48 -11.48 7.74 -4.04
CA LEU A 48 -10.87 7.54 -5.36
C LEU A 48 -11.46 8.50 -6.39
N TYR A 49 -12.79 8.67 -6.43
CA TYR A 49 -13.43 9.67 -7.27
C TYR A 49 -12.89 11.08 -6.97
N HIS A 50 -12.80 11.45 -5.69
CA HIS A 50 -12.19 12.73 -5.30
C HIS A 50 -10.71 12.83 -5.66
N ALA A 51 -9.95 11.73 -5.59
CA ALA A 51 -8.55 11.73 -6.01
C ALA A 51 -8.42 11.99 -7.52
N VAL A 52 -9.22 11.30 -8.34
CA VAL A 52 -9.24 11.49 -9.81
C VAL A 52 -9.66 12.91 -10.18
N GLY A 53 -10.71 13.46 -9.55
CA GLY A 53 -11.12 14.85 -9.78
C GLY A 53 -10.01 15.86 -9.47
N ARG A 54 -9.27 15.67 -8.38
CA ARG A 54 -8.10 16.53 -8.08
C ARG A 54 -6.94 16.35 -9.07
N LEU A 55 -6.78 15.16 -9.67
CA LEU A 55 -5.79 14.96 -10.72
C LEU A 55 -6.19 15.72 -11.99
N GLU A 56 -7.49 15.73 -12.32
CA GLU A 56 -8.06 16.46 -13.46
C GLU A 56 -7.93 17.97 -13.27
N GLU A 57 -8.32 18.50 -12.10
CA GLU A 57 -8.16 19.92 -11.74
C GLU A 57 -6.69 20.39 -11.85
N ARG A 58 -5.73 19.48 -11.66
CA ARG A 58 -4.29 19.73 -11.79
C ARG A 58 -3.74 19.48 -13.20
N GLY A 59 -4.57 19.10 -14.16
CA GLY A 59 -4.15 18.77 -15.53
C GLY A 59 -3.28 17.51 -15.65
N LEU A 60 -3.30 16.62 -14.65
CA LEU A 60 -2.53 15.38 -14.63
C LEU A 60 -3.26 14.23 -15.32
N VAL A 61 -4.59 14.33 -15.41
CA VAL A 61 -5.45 13.46 -16.22
C VAL A 61 -6.40 14.35 -17.02
N GLU A 62 -6.94 13.82 -18.10
CA GLU A 62 -7.96 14.47 -18.93
C GLU A 62 -9.07 13.47 -19.27
N THR A 63 -10.26 13.99 -19.57
CA THR A 63 -11.38 13.17 -20.04
C THR A 63 -11.04 12.54 -21.39
N ALA A 64 -11.09 11.21 -21.47
CA ALA A 64 -10.86 10.43 -22.69
C ALA A 64 -12.16 10.17 -23.47
N GLY A 65 -13.29 10.14 -22.77
CA GLY A 65 -14.62 9.95 -23.34
C GLY A 65 -15.71 9.94 -22.28
N THR A 66 -16.95 10.14 -22.73
CA THR A 66 -18.15 10.02 -21.90
C THR A 66 -19.11 9.05 -22.58
N ASP A 67 -19.25 7.86 -22.02
CA ASP A 67 -20.26 6.91 -22.48
C ASP A 67 -21.52 7.02 -21.63
N ARG A 68 -22.68 7.00 -22.29
CA ARG A 68 -24.00 7.00 -21.65
C ARG A 68 -24.75 5.73 -22.07
N GLU A 69 -24.77 4.73 -21.20
CA GLU A 69 -25.66 3.58 -21.36
C GLU A 69 -27.07 3.92 -20.84
N GLY A 70 -27.94 4.33 -21.75
CA GLY A 70 -29.37 4.53 -21.48
C GLY A 70 -29.64 5.61 -20.42
N ASN A 71 -30.33 5.24 -19.34
CA ASN A 71 -30.76 6.15 -18.27
C ASN A 71 -29.78 6.21 -17.08
N ARG A 72 -28.59 5.63 -17.20
CA ARG A 72 -27.54 5.67 -16.16
C ARG A 72 -26.77 7.01 -16.20
N PRO A 73 -26.14 7.41 -15.08
CA PRO A 73 -25.23 8.57 -15.06
C PRO A 73 -24.12 8.43 -16.11
N GLU A 74 -23.66 9.55 -16.64
CA GLU A 74 -22.54 9.58 -17.59
C GLU A 74 -21.29 8.95 -16.98
N ARG A 75 -20.69 8.03 -17.74
CA ARG A 75 -19.48 7.32 -17.36
C ARG A 75 -18.28 8.02 -18.00
N THR A 76 -17.62 8.87 -17.23
CA THR A 76 -16.43 9.61 -17.69
C THR A 76 -15.19 8.75 -17.54
N THR A 77 -14.57 8.38 -18.66
CA THR A 77 -13.26 7.72 -18.67
C THR A 77 -12.16 8.76 -18.68
N TYR A 78 -11.09 8.49 -17.96
CA TYR A 78 -9.93 9.37 -17.85
C TYR A 78 -8.73 8.74 -18.53
N ARG A 79 -7.82 9.57 -19.05
CA ARG A 79 -6.49 9.18 -19.49
C ARG A 79 -5.42 10.05 -18.84
N ILE A 80 -4.24 9.50 -18.62
CA ILE A 80 -3.10 10.25 -18.09
C ILE A 80 -2.53 11.22 -19.14
N THR A 81 -2.20 12.45 -18.74
CA THR A 81 -1.53 13.45 -19.58
C THR A 81 0.00 13.29 -19.53
N PRO A 82 0.77 13.94 -20.43
CA PRO A 82 2.24 13.98 -20.31
C PRO A 82 2.70 14.52 -18.94
N ALA A 83 2.05 15.58 -18.44
CA ALA A 83 2.33 16.14 -17.11
C ALA A 83 2.02 15.14 -15.98
N GLY A 84 0.95 14.36 -16.11
CA GLY A 84 0.63 13.27 -15.18
C GLY A 84 1.72 12.19 -15.13
N ARG A 85 2.26 11.80 -16.29
CA ARG A 85 3.36 10.82 -16.38
C ARG A 85 4.64 11.33 -15.74
N GLU A 86 4.98 12.60 -15.96
CA GLU A 86 6.14 13.24 -15.33
C GLU A 86 5.98 13.32 -13.81
N ALA A 87 4.81 13.76 -13.33
CA ALA A 87 4.52 13.84 -11.90
C ALA A 87 4.56 12.47 -11.21
N LEU A 88 4.03 11.43 -11.85
CA LEU A 88 4.10 10.05 -11.36
C LEU A 88 5.56 9.58 -11.28
N THR A 89 6.33 9.79 -12.35
CA THR A 89 7.73 9.36 -12.42
C THR A 89 8.57 10.03 -11.35
N ALA A 90 8.50 11.36 -11.23
CA ALA A 90 9.22 12.12 -10.22
C ALA A 90 8.84 11.64 -8.81
N ARG A 91 7.55 11.41 -8.55
CA ARG A 91 7.11 10.97 -7.23
C ARG A 91 7.62 9.57 -6.87
N LEU A 92 7.60 8.63 -7.81
CA LEU A 92 8.12 7.28 -7.59
C LEU A 92 9.64 7.29 -7.37
N GLN A 93 10.38 8.11 -8.13
CA GLN A 93 11.81 8.30 -7.91
C GLN A 93 12.11 8.84 -6.52
N ASP A 94 11.40 9.88 -6.08
CA ASP A 94 11.56 10.45 -4.74
C ASP A 94 11.29 9.40 -3.65
N MET A 95 10.20 8.62 -3.79
CA MET A 95 9.81 7.60 -2.79
C MET A 95 10.80 6.43 -2.72
N LEU A 96 11.43 6.07 -3.84
CA LEU A 96 12.42 5.00 -3.88
C LEU A 96 13.80 5.45 -3.40
N ALA A 97 14.16 6.72 -3.63
CA ALA A 97 15.46 7.26 -3.30
C ALA A 97 15.58 7.76 -1.86
N GLU A 98 14.54 8.42 -1.34
CA GLU A 98 14.58 9.09 -0.04
C GLU A 98 13.76 8.31 1.01
N PRO A 99 14.40 7.71 2.03
CA PRO A 99 13.68 7.08 3.12
C PRO A 99 12.96 8.15 3.95
N ILE A 100 11.65 7.99 4.11
CA ILE A 100 10.84 8.84 4.98
C ILE A 100 10.55 8.08 6.26
N ASN A 101 10.69 8.74 7.42
CA ASN A 101 10.22 8.16 8.67
C ASN A 101 8.69 8.18 8.71
N GLU A 102 8.08 7.01 8.53
CA GLU A 102 6.62 6.84 8.48
C GLU A 102 5.95 6.82 9.87
N TYR A 103 6.71 7.06 10.93
CA TYR A 103 6.26 6.99 12.33
C TYR A 103 5.43 5.72 12.62
N PRO A 104 6.00 4.51 12.36
CA PRO A 104 5.29 3.26 12.58
C PRO A 104 4.92 3.09 14.06
N THR A 105 3.71 2.60 14.32
CA THR A 105 3.17 2.48 15.68
C THR A 105 3.83 1.37 16.50
N PHE A 106 4.30 0.30 15.87
CA PHE A 106 4.88 -0.83 16.58
C PHE A 106 6.24 -0.51 17.24
N PRO A 107 7.20 0.16 16.57
CA PRO A 107 8.42 0.61 17.24
C PRO A 107 8.15 1.54 18.43
N LEU A 108 7.13 2.40 18.35
CA LEU A 108 6.69 3.20 19.51
C LEU A 108 6.16 2.31 20.64
N ALA A 109 5.33 1.31 20.33
CA ALA A 109 4.82 0.38 21.34
C ALA A 109 5.94 -0.44 22.00
N VAL A 110 6.95 -0.85 21.23
CA VAL A 110 8.16 -1.52 21.75
C VAL A 110 8.94 -0.59 22.67
N ALA A 111 9.17 0.66 22.26
CA ALA A 111 9.90 1.64 23.05
C ALA A 111 9.23 1.89 24.41
N GLU A 112 7.89 1.86 24.46
CA GLU A 112 7.10 2.11 25.66
C GLU A 112 6.67 0.82 26.40
N ALA A 113 7.12 -0.35 25.95
CA ALA A 113 6.64 -1.65 26.47
C ALA A 113 6.96 -1.85 27.97
N TYR A 114 8.02 -1.22 28.47
CA TYR A 114 8.42 -1.26 29.88
C TYR A 114 7.36 -0.71 30.85
N ASN A 115 6.35 0.00 30.34
CA ASN A 115 5.21 0.45 31.15
C ASN A 115 4.20 -0.68 31.44
N LEU A 116 4.43 -1.90 30.95
CA LEU A 116 3.58 -3.07 31.13
C LEU A 116 4.33 -4.21 31.82
N PRO A 117 3.67 -5.08 32.60
CA PRO A 117 4.31 -6.30 33.13
C PRO A 117 4.82 -7.21 32.01
N ALA A 118 5.94 -7.91 32.24
CA ALA A 118 6.58 -8.78 31.25
C ALA A 118 5.62 -9.82 30.67
N ALA A 119 4.81 -10.45 31.53
CA ALA A 119 3.82 -11.45 31.13
C ALA A 119 2.79 -10.88 30.13
N VAL A 120 2.32 -9.65 30.36
CA VAL A 120 1.38 -8.99 29.45
C VAL A 120 2.03 -8.71 28.10
N VAL A 121 3.29 -8.28 28.09
CA VAL A 121 4.04 -8.04 26.86
C VAL A 121 4.24 -9.33 26.07
N LEU A 122 4.61 -10.42 26.75
CA LEU A 122 4.75 -11.74 26.13
C LEU A 122 3.45 -12.20 25.45
N ASP A 123 2.31 -12.12 26.15
CA ASP A 123 1.00 -12.53 25.63
C ASP A 123 0.59 -11.69 24.39
N LEU A 124 0.83 -10.37 24.44
CA LEU A 124 0.53 -9.47 23.32
C LEU A 124 1.43 -9.74 22.11
N LEU A 125 2.70 -10.05 22.34
CA LEU A 125 3.65 -10.41 21.28
C LEU A 125 3.32 -11.78 20.67
N ASP A 126 2.87 -12.76 21.46
CA ASP A 126 2.38 -14.04 20.96
C ASP A 126 1.18 -13.82 20.02
N ARG A 127 0.19 -13.02 20.44
CA ARG A 127 -0.95 -12.67 19.58
C ARG A 127 -0.53 -11.93 18.30
N ARG A 128 0.47 -11.03 18.40
CA ARG A 128 1.00 -10.33 17.23
C ARG A 128 1.65 -11.31 16.24
N LEU A 129 2.44 -12.28 16.73
CA LEU A 129 3.08 -13.29 15.88
C LEU A 129 2.06 -14.11 15.09
N GLU A 130 0.93 -14.48 15.68
CA GLU A 130 -0.16 -15.16 14.98
C GLU A 130 -0.67 -14.32 13.80
N LEU A 131 -0.97 -13.04 14.03
CA LEU A 131 -1.46 -12.13 12.99
C LEU A 131 -0.43 -11.89 11.87
N LEU A 132 0.85 -11.73 12.23
CA LEU A 132 1.92 -11.58 11.23
C LEU A 132 2.10 -12.86 10.40
N GLN A 133 1.92 -14.04 11.02
CA GLN A 133 1.99 -15.32 10.32
C GLN A 133 0.83 -15.49 9.32
N GLU A 134 -0.39 -15.09 9.71
CA GLU A 134 -1.55 -15.06 8.80
C GLU A 134 -1.31 -14.12 7.62
N GLN A 135 -0.77 -12.92 7.89
CA GLN A 135 -0.42 -11.96 6.84
C GLN A 135 0.67 -12.48 5.90
N LEU A 136 1.70 -13.13 6.44
CA LEU A 136 2.76 -13.75 5.63
C LEU A 136 2.18 -14.83 4.71
N GLN A 137 1.31 -15.71 5.24
CA GLN A 137 0.67 -16.77 4.46
C GLN A 137 -0.21 -16.21 3.34
N PHE A 138 -0.92 -15.10 3.59
CA PHE A 138 -1.68 -14.40 2.55
C PHE A 138 -0.77 -13.95 1.40
N LEU A 139 0.38 -13.33 1.70
CA LEU A 139 1.32 -12.85 0.68
C LEU A 139 2.00 -14.00 -0.08
N GLU A 140 2.34 -15.09 0.60
CA GLU A 140 2.92 -16.29 -0.04
C GLU A 140 1.91 -16.97 -0.98
N THR A 141 0.62 -17.01 -0.59
CA THR A 141 -0.47 -17.48 -1.45
C THR A 141 -0.65 -16.58 -2.66
N GLY A 142 -0.60 -15.25 -2.46
CA GLY A 142 -0.66 -14.26 -3.53
C GLY A 142 0.48 -14.40 -4.53
N GLU A 143 1.72 -14.57 -4.06
CA GLU A 143 2.89 -14.81 -4.91
C GLU A 143 2.74 -16.10 -5.72
N ALA A 144 2.27 -17.19 -5.11
CA ALA A 144 2.01 -18.43 -5.82
C ALA A 144 0.97 -18.26 -6.94
N ALA A 145 -0.11 -17.52 -6.68
CA ALA A 145 -1.17 -17.28 -7.64
C ALA A 145 -0.71 -16.43 -8.85
N VAL A 146 0.08 -15.37 -8.63
CA VAL A 146 0.60 -14.55 -9.75
C VAL A 146 1.65 -15.30 -10.57
N ARG A 147 2.48 -16.14 -9.94
CA ARG A 147 3.42 -17.03 -10.64
C ARG A 147 2.68 -18.07 -11.50
N GLN A 148 1.60 -18.65 -10.99
CA GLN A 148 0.80 -19.61 -11.76
C GLN A 148 0.16 -18.98 -13.01
N LYS A 149 -0.15 -17.68 -12.95
CA LYS A 149 -0.69 -16.89 -14.06
C LYS A 149 0.37 -16.31 -15.00
N ASP A 150 1.65 -16.64 -14.80
CA ASP A 150 2.80 -16.13 -15.56
C ASP A 150 2.86 -14.58 -15.62
N VAL A 151 2.45 -13.92 -14.53
CA VAL A 151 2.55 -12.46 -14.43
C VAL A 151 4.02 -12.08 -14.26
N GLU A 152 4.53 -11.19 -15.12
CA GLU A 152 5.92 -10.73 -15.07
C GLU A 152 6.29 -10.22 -13.66
N ARG A 153 7.47 -10.64 -13.19
CA ARG A 153 7.95 -10.37 -11.81
C ARG A 153 7.87 -8.90 -11.38
N LYS A 154 8.16 -7.98 -12.31
CA LYS A 154 8.17 -6.53 -12.04
C LYS A 154 6.85 -5.99 -11.47
N TYR A 155 5.72 -6.66 -11.72
CA TYR A 155 4.40 -6.23 -11.24
C TYR A 155 4.08 -6.69 -9.82
N TRP A 156 4.91 -7.52 -9.20
CA TRP A 156 4.66 -8.07 -7.86
C TRP A 156 5.92 -8.15 -6.97
N ILE A 157 6.99 -7.43 -7.31
CA ILE A 157 8.23 -7.38 -6.52
C ILE A 157 8.00 -6.92 -5.07
N ASP A 158 6.95 -6.14 -4.85
CA ASP A 158 6.55 -5.63 -3.55
C ASP A 158 6.04 -6.73 -2.60
N LEU A 159 5.47 -7.82 -3.13
CA LEU A 159 5.11 -9.00 -2.30
C LEU A 159 6.35 -9.57 -1.60
N GLN A 160 7.46 -9.70 -2.31
CA GLN A 160 8.70 -10.25 -1.76
C GLN A 160 9.31 -9.32 -0.71
N TYR A 161 9.25 -8.01 -0.93
CA TYR A 161 9.63 -7.02 0.07
C TYR A 161 8.80 -7.17 1.35
N GLN A 162 7.47 -7.20 1.24
CA GLN A 162 6.59 -7.35 2.40
C GLN A 162 6.82 -8.66 3.16
N GLN A 163 6.99 -9.78 2.45
CA GLN A 163 7.32 -11.07 3.08
C GLN A 163 8.65 -11.01 3.86
N ALA A 164 9.68 -10.38 3.28
CA ALA A 164 10.98 -10.25 3.94
C ALA A 164 10.87 -9.41 5.23
N MET A 165 10.11 -8.32 5.20
CA MET A 165 9.88 -7.46 6.38
C MET A 165 9.12 -8.21 7.48
N LEU A 166 8.05 -8.93 7.14
CA LEU A 166 7.30 -9.74 8.11
C LEU A 166 8.16 -10.83 8.75
N LYS A 167 8.93 -11.58 7.94
CA LYS A 167 9.85 -12.61 8.44
C LYS A 167 10.88 -12.04 9.40
N THR A 168 11.42 -10.86 9.07
CA THR A 168 12.38 -10.15 9.92
C THR A 168 11.74 -9.71 11.24
N GLU A 169 10.57 -9.08 11.19
CA GLU A 169 9.86 -8.64 12.40
C GLU A 169 9.50 -9.82 13.31
N MET A 170 8.96 -10.91 12.75
CA MET A 170 8.64 -12.12 13.51
C MET A 170 9.88 -12.76 14.14
N GLY A 171 11.01 -12.77 13.42
CA GLY A 171 12.29 -13.23 13.96
C GLY A 171 12.75 -12.38 15.14
N TRP A 172 12.64 -11.06 15.02
CA TRP A 172 13.01 -10.12 16.09
C TRP A 172 12.10 -10.26 17.31
N ILE A 173 10.77 -10.37 17.12
CA ILE A 173 9.81 -10.56 18.22
C ILE A 173 10.11 -11.84 19.01
N ARG A 174 10.36 -12.96 18.32
CA ARG A 174 10.72 -14.23 18.99
C ARG A 174 11.99 -14.07 19.84
N GLY A 175 13.01 -13.40 19.29
CA GLY A 175 14.23 -13.10 20.04
C GLY A 175 13.97 -12.28 21.30
N LEU A 176 13.14 -11.23 21.19
CA LEU A 176 12.75 -10.44 22.37
C LEU A 176 12.01 -11.31 23.40
N GLN A 177 11.05 -12.13 22.98
CA GLN A 177 10.33 -13.01 23.91
C GLN A 177 11.26 -13.99 24.64
N ASP A 178 12.27 -14.52 23.96
CA ASP A 178 13.28 -15.40 24.58
C ASP A 178 14.11 -14.65 25.63
N GLN A 179 14.50 -13.41 25.35
CA GLN A 179 15.22 -12.55 26.30
C GLN A 179 14.37 -12.21 27.54
N LEU A 180 13.08 -11.95 27.36
CA LEU A 180 12.15 -11.69 28.47
C LEU A 180 11.88 -12.93 29.31
N ARG A 181 11.68 -14.09 28.67
CA ARG A 181 11.41 -15.37 29.36
C ARG A 181 12.62 -15.88 30.12
N SER A 182 13.84 -15.67 29.59
CA SER A 182 15.09 -16.06 30.26
C SER A 182 15.52 -15.09 31.36
N GLY A 183 14.93 -13.89 31.41
CA GLY A 183 15.35 -12.83 32.32
C GLY A 183 16.67 -12.16 31.93
N GLU A 184 17.14 -12.33 30.69
CA GLU A 184 18.30 -11.61 30.15
C GLU A 184 18.09 -10.10 30.20
N ILE A 185 16.86 -9.66 29.92
CA ILE A 185 16.41 -8.28 30.12
C ILE A 185 15.68 -8.21 31.45
N PRO A 186 16.19 -7.45 32.44
CA PRO A 186 15.43 -7.09 33.62
C PRO A 186 14.21 -6.26 33.20
N TRP A 187 13.02 -6.68 33.65
CA TRP A 187 11.75 -6.11 33.22
C TRP A 187 11.00 -5.43 34.36
#